data_AF-A0A1T4NY03-F1
#
_entry.id   AF-A0A1T4NY03-F1
#
_cell.length_a   1.000
_cell.length_b   1.000
_cell.length_c   1.000
_cell.angle_alpha   90.00
_cell.angle_beta   90.00
_cell.angle_gamma   90.00
#
_symmetry.space_group_name_H-M   'P 1'
#
loop_
_entity.id
_entity.type
_entity.pdbx_description
1 polymer ?
#
loop_
_entity_poly.entity_id
_entity_poly.type
_entity_poly.pdbx_seq_one_letter_code
_entity_poly.pdbx_strand_id
1 'polypeptide(L)'
;MATGLITVTVVDVGQGQCTFLEIWDDSSPAELIETVLIDCGSDKKSDNTETNLKYIVDRVSGMDVPAFDCIIFSHSDKDHVNLTQELLEMFKPAKKPVVRKVWYGGDYDQYVKYGVNILDYLQTKKYCTKKNIVSPGSYKTSYDNTTGKFDFDPLWESDDGEVVIQAIVANVLSDDPDWDSNDEDLWGAKAEEKNRVSIICGIYFGGASYIICGDATNVTMSATNQHFKGTKVFGNTKMTTLPHHGSRATGFAVAKGKDPSKEAVKVVDTFAKLLKSKSLTASAFEKHRHPSLQLMNAFLPTVPTPFLYDARLKQKNVHRLTAYVDVDIEIKAPPSSSGSSKKKKTSGATLSTDTARSFDSITRTFTTRYTNNDTVYSYNLGNKQCEDSQGVNKNATTKRLEVINPHASWQWDSFGDGTAEVGGYATLKLPLVLFTDGISAMVIKPGGPLGRRAVWEFDKDGNEITGNESKPSPVTVRTKSRASRQPAAPPLSFQRLQQFF
;
A
#
# COMPACT_ATOMS: atom_id res chain seq x y z
N MET A 1 -11.64 0.00 -23.59
CA MET A 1 -12.15 1.23 -22.96
C MET A 1 -10.95 1.92 -22.33
N ALA A 2 -10.96 3.24 -22.18
CA ALA A 2 -9.81 3.92 -21.58
C ALA A 2 -9.84 3.74 -20.06
N THR A 3 -8.68 3.62 -19.44
CA THR A 3 -8.52 3.54 -18.00
C THR A 3 -8.83 4.91 -17.38
N GLY A 4 -9.85 4.96 -16.52
CA GLY A 4 -10.23 6.17 -15.80
C GLY A 4 -9.56 6.28 -14.42
N LEU A 5 -9.33 5.13 -13.77
CA LEU A 5 -8.88 5.05 -12.38
C LEU A 5 -8.09 3.76 -12.13
N ILE A 6 -7.03 3.83 -11.33
CA ILE A 6 -6.45 2.64 -10.69
C ILE A 6 -6.59 2.73 -9.17
N THR A 7 -6.86 1.61 -8.51
CA THR A 7 -6.79 1.48 -7.05
C THR A 7 -5.64 0.54 -6.70
N VAL A 8 -4.62 1.03 -6.00
CA VAL A 8 -3.51 0.23 -5.48
C VAL A 8 -3.75 -0.02 -3.99
N THR A 9 -3.94 -1.28 -3.60
CA THR A 9 -4.24 -1.67 -2.22
C THR A 9 -3.08 -2.46 -1.62
N VAL A 10 -2.47 -1.95 -0.54
CA VAL A 10 -1.62 -2.76 0.35
C VAL A 10 -2.52 -3.43 1.38
N VAL A 11 -2.67 -4.75 1.24
CA VAL A 11 -3.64 -5.56 1.98
C VAL A 11 -3.06 -6.01 3.31
N ASP A 12 -3.79 -5.83 4.41
CA ASP A 12 -3.39 -6.38 5.71
C ASP A 12 -3.56 -7.91 5.69
N VAL A 13 -2.44 -8.60 5.49
CA VAL A 13 -2.31 -10.05 5.60
C VAL A 13 -1.55 -10.46 6.86
N GLY A 14 -1.20 -9.53 7.75
CA GLY A 14 -0.33 -9.75 8.89
C GLY A 14 1.15 -9.56 8.54
N GLN A 15 2.00 -10.54 8.86
CA GLN A 15 3.42 -10.50 8.52
C GLN A 15 3.68 -11.05 7.14
N GLY A 16 3.75 -10.19 6.13
CA GLY A 16 4.00 -10.61 4.76
C GLY A 16 3.54 -9.54 3.80
N GLN A 17 3.55 -9.84 2.50
CA GLN A 17 3.18 -8.89 1.47
C GLN A 17 1.98 -9.39 0.66
N CYS A 18 1.05 -8.47 0.42
CA CYS A 18 -0.02 -8.64 -0.55
C CYS A 18 -0.44 -7.26 -1.07
N THR A 19 -0.24 -7.02 -2.36
CA THR A 19 -0.66 -5.79 -3.03
C THR A 19 -1.62 -6.14 -4.16
N PHE A 20 -2.82 -5.55 -4.13
CA PHE A 20 -3.86 -5.79 -5.13
C PHE A 20 -4.16 -4.51 -5.90
N LEU A 21 -4.15 -4.61 -7.23
CA LEU A 21 -4.44 -3.52 -8.14
C LEU A 21 -5.78 -3.78 -8.84
N GLU A 22 -6.64 -2.77 -8.80
CA GLU A 22 -7.91 -2.73 -9.53
C GLU A 22 -7.81 -1.64 -10.60
N ILE A 23 -8.09 -1.97 -11.85
CA ILE A 23 -8.01 -1.04 -12.99
C ILE A 23 -9.43 -0.85 -13.53
N TRP A 24 -9.91 0.38 -13.47
CA TRP A 24 -11.29 0.74 -13.79
C TRP A 24 -11.32 1.58 -15.06
N ASP A 25 -12.32 1.33 -15.90
CA ASP A 25 -12.57 2.17 -17.07
C ASP A 25 -13.13 3.56 -16.68
N ASP A 26 -13.26 4.42 -17.68
CA ASP A 26 -13.83 5.77 -17.58
C ASP A 26 -15.36 5.82 -17.75
N SER A 27 -16.03 4.67 -17.74
CA SER A 27 -17.47 4.59 -17.98
C SER A 27 -18.30 5.04 -16.77
N SER A 28 -19.61 5.19 -16.95
CA SER A 28 -20.53 5.58 -15.88
C SER A 28 -21.76 4.67 -15.92
N PRO A 29 -21.84 3.64 -15.05
CA PRO A 29 -20.94 3.35 -13.93
C PRO A 29 -19.60 2.74 -14.35
N ALA A 30 -18.48 3.16 -13.73
CA ALA A 30 -17.17 2.59 -14.02
C ALA A 30 -17.13 1.07 -13.74
N GLU A 31 -16.48 0.33 -14.63
CA GLU A 31 -16.36 -1.13 -14.56
C GLU A 31 -14.92 -1.55 -14.28
N LEU A 32 -14.75 -2.63 -13.51
CA LEU A 32 -13.44 -3.23 -13.24
C LEU A 32 -13.02 -4.04 -14.46
N ILE A 33 -12.04 -3.55 -15.21
CA ILE A 33 -11.64 -4.13 -16.50
C ILE A 33 -10.44 -5.07 -16.36
N GLU A 34 -9.50 -4.77 -15.48
CA GLU A 34 -8.27 -5.56 -15.29
C GLU A 34 -7.86 -5.59 -13.81
N THR A 35 -7.16 -6.66 -13.40
CA THR A 35 -6.61 -6.77 -12.05
C THR A 35 -5.21 -7.35 -12.02
N VAL A 36 -4.38 -6.87 -11.08
CA VAL A 36 -3.02 -7.39 -10.85
C VAL A 36 -2.83 -7.69 -9.38
N LEU A 37 -2.12 -8.79 -9.09
CA LEU A 37 -1.73 -9.18 -7.74
C LEU A 37 -0.20 -9.21 -7.64
N ILE A 38 0.38 -8.46 -6.71
CA ILE A 38 1.82 -8.48 -6.42
C ILE A 38 2.01 -9.04 -5.01
N ASP A 39 2.55 -10.25 -4.95
CA ASP A 39 2.60 -11.11 -3.78
C ASP A 39 1.23 -11.40 -3.15
N CYS A 40 1.16 -12.52 -2.44
CA CYS A 40 0.06 -12.85 -1.54
C CYS A 40 0.56 -13.91 -0.57
N GLY A 41 1.17 -13.46 0.53
CA GLY A 41 1.72 -14.36 1.53
C GLY A 41 1.66 -13.79 2.93
N SER A 42 1.82 -14.69 3.90
CA SER A 42 1.98 -14.32 5.30
C SER A 42 2.69 -15.41 6.10
N ASP A 43 3.65 -14.98 6.90
CA ASP A 43 4.30 -15.77 7.94
C ASP A 43 3.44 -15.91 9.20
N LYS A 44 2.66 -14.87 9.49
CA LYS A 44 1.70 -14.82 10.59
C LYS A 44 0.51 -13.94 10.21
N LYS A 45 -0.64 -14.59 9.98
CA LYS A 45 -1.88 -13.92 9.55
C LYS A 45 -2.34 -12.88 10.57
N SER A 46 -2.95 -11.80 10.10
CA SER A 46 -3.74 -10.92 10.95
C SER A 46 -5.12 -11.52 11.20
N ASP A 47 -5.86 -10.97 12.17
CA ASP A 47 -7.23 -11.41 12.45
C ASP A 47 -8.18 -11.13 11.26
N ASN A 48 -7.77 -10.28 10.32
CA ASN A 48 -8.57 -9.84 9.18
C ASN A 48 -8.11 -10.44 7.84
N THR A 49 -7.05 -11.26 7.82
CA THR A 49 -6.51 -11.82 6.58
C THR A 49 -7.59 -12.46 5.71
N GLU A 50 -8.44 -13.33 6.25
CA GLU A 50 -9.50 -14.00 5.47
C GLU A 50 -10.52 -13.01 4.90
N THR A 51 -10.95 -12.02 5.70
CA THR A 51 -11.89 -10.97 5.25
C THR A 51 -11.27 -10.14 4.13
N ASN A 52 -9.97 -9.85 4.23
CA ASN A 52 -9.24 -9.07 3.24
C ASN A 52 -8.95 -9.87 1.96
N LEU A 53 -8.68 -11.17 2.04
CA LEU A 53 -8.61 -12.02 0.85
C LEU A 53 -9.98 -12.14 0.17
N LYS A 54 -11.07 -12.23 0.95
CA LYS A 54 -12.43 -12.25 0.43
C LYS A 54 -12.77 -10.98 -0.37
N TYR A 55 -12.23 -9.82 -0.01
CA TYR A 55 -12.37 -8.61 -0.82
C TYR A 55 -11.89 -8.84 -2.25
N ILE A 56 -10.67 -9.36 -2.42
CA ILE A 56 -10.08 -9.65 -3.72
C ILE A 56 -10.97 -10.64 -4.50
N VAL A 57 -11.44 -11.70 -3.83
CA VAL A 57 -12.35 -12.70 -4.42
C VAL A 57 -13.63 -12.05 -4.91
N ASP A 58 -14.26 -11.20 -4.09
CA ASP A 58 -15.53 -10.55 -4.41
C ASP A 58 -15.36 -9.55 -5.58
N ARG A 59 -14.23 -8.85 -5.66
CA ARG A 59 -13.88 -7.96 -6.79
C ARG A 59 -13.69 -8.72 -8.08
N VAL A 60 -12.78 -9.70 -8.09
CA VAL A 60 -12.44 -10.49 -9.29
C VAL A 60 -13.64 -11.33 -9.75
N SER A 61 -14.42 -11.90 -8.83
CA SER A 61 -15.65 -12.64 -9.18
C SER A 61 -16.74 -11.75 -9.77
N GLY A 62 -16.70 -10.44 -9.47
CA GLY A 62 -17.63 -9.44 -9.96
C GLY A 62 -17.42 -9.08 -11.43
N MET A 63 -16.24 -9.35 -11.99
CA MET A 63 -15.95 -9.14 -13.41
C MET A 63 -16.79 -10.05 -14.31
N ASP A 64 -17.03 -9.61 -15.54
CA ASP A 64 -17.69 -10.40 -16.59
C ASP A 64 -16.92 -11.69 -16.86
N VAL A 65 -15.60 -11.55 -17.02
CA VAL A 65 -14.64 -12.66 -17.09
C VAL A 65 -13.68 -12.52 -15.91
N PRO A 66 -13.89 -13.29 -14.82
CA PRO A 66 -12.98 -13.27 -13.68
C PRO A 66 -11.54 -13.56 -14.11
N ALA A 67 -10.63 -12.63 -13.86
CA ALA A 67 -9.23 -12.78 -14.23
C ALA A 67 -8.32 -12.04 -13.27
N PHE A 68 -7.12 -12.60 -13.08
CA PHE A 68 -5.92 -11.84 -12.74
C PHE A 68 -5.10 -11.70 -14.02
N ASP A 69 -4.96 -10.48 -14.52
CA ASP A 69 -4.21 -10.19 -15.74
C ASP A 69 -2.72 -10.42 -15.53
N CYS A 70 -2.23 -10.12 -14.32
CA CYS A 70 -0.90 -10.50 -13.89
C CYS A 70 -0.88 -10.90 -12.41
N ILE A 71 -0.09 -11.92 -12.10
CA ILE A 71 0.40 -12.19 -10.74
C ILE A 71 1.92 -12.05 -10.75
N ILE A 72 2.48 -11.24 -9.85
CA ILE A 72 3.92 -11.08 -9.70
C ILE A 72 4.30 -11.59 -8.31
N PHE A 73 5.13 -12.62 -8.26
CA PHE A 73 5.81 -13.01 -7.03
C PHE A 73 7.18 -12.38 -7.00
N SER A 74 7.40 -11.47 -6.05
CA SER A 74 8.68 -10.77 -5.94
C SER A 74 9.83 -11.76 -5.73
N HIS A 75 9.63 -12.77 -4.87
CA HIS A 75 10.55 -13.87 -4.64
C HIS A 75 9.81 -15.03 -3.96
N SER A 76 10.54 -16.11 -3.69
CA SER A 76 9.94 -17.37 -3.24
C SER A 76 9.56 -17.44 -1.76
N ASP A 77 9.87 -16.44 -0.92
CA ASP A 77 9.66 -16.60 0.52
C ASP A 77 8.18 -16.75 0.88
N LYS A 78 7.98 -17.46 1.98
CA LYS A 78 6.68 -18.00 2.34
C LYS A 78 5.65 -16.90 2.57
N ASP A 79 6.07 -15.82 3.22
CA ASP A 79 5.29 -14.62 3.50
C ASP A 79 5.04 -13.71 2.28
N HIS A 80 5.45 -14.16 1.10
CA HIS A 80 5.13 -13.52 -0.18
C HIS A 80 4.22 -14.38 -1.08
N VAL A 81 4.16 -15.70 -0.87
CA VAL A 81 3.48 -16.59 -1.85
C VAL A 81 2.42 -17.51 -1.25
N ASN A 82 2.49 -17.82 0.04
CA ASN A 82 1.76 -18.96 0.61
C ASN A 82 0.24 -18.77 0.74
N LEU A 83 -0.28 -17.54 0.70
CA LEU A 83 -1.72 -17.27 0.77
C LEU A 83 -2.37 -17.31 -0.62
N THR A 84 -1.60 -17.34 -1.69
CA THR A 84 -2.13 -17.36 -3.06
C THR A 84 -3.00 -18.60 -3.31
N GLN A 85 -2.58 -19.77 -2.82
CA GLN A 85 -3.39 -20.98 -2.95
C GLN A 85 -4.73 -20.81 -2.23
N GLU A 86 -4.70 -20.32 -0.99
CA GLU A 86 -5.90 -20.09 -0.19
C GLU A 86 -6.84 -19.09 -0.88
N LEU A 87 -6.30 -17.96 -1.38
CA LEU A 87 -7.05 -16.97 -2.15
C LEU A 87 -7.75 -17.61 -3.36
N LEU A 88 -7.03 -18.42 -4.16
CA LEU A 88 -7.59 -19.06 -5.35
C LEU A 88 -8.65 -20.11 -5.01
N GLU A 89 -8.53 -20.79 -3.88
CA GLU A 89 -9.49 -21.80 -3.41
C GLU A 89 -10.79 -21.18 -2.86
N MET A 90 -10.79 -19.89 -2.52
CA MET A 90 -12.00 -19.17 -2.11
C MET A 90 -12.98 -18.89 -3.27
N PHE A 91 -12.53 -18.98 -4.53
CA PHE A 91 -13.41 -18.75 -5.68
C PHE A 91 -14.36 -19.93 -5.90
N LYS A 92 -15.64 -19.62 -6.16
CA LYS A 92 -16.61 -20.63 -6.59
C LYS A 92 -16.20 -21.17 -7.97
N PRO A 93 -16.43 -22.46 -8.28
CA PRO A 93 -16.06 -23.04 -9.58
C PRO A 93 -16.59 -22.27 -10.80
N ALA A 94 -17.81 -21.72 -10.71
CA ALA A 94 -18.44 -20.94 -11.78
C ALA A 94 -17.84 -19.54 -11.98
N LYS A 95 -17.06 -19.04 -11.01
CA LYS A 95 -16.36 -17.75 -11.02
C LYS A 95 -14.85 -17.92 -10.84
N LYS A 96 -14.34 -19.10 -11.17
CA LYS A 96 -12.92 -19.40 -11.11
C LYS A 96 -12.16 -18.46 -12.05
N PRO A 97 -11.16 -17.70 -11.56
CA PRO A 97 -10.44 -16.77 -12.40
C PRO A 97 -9.46 -17.48 -13.33
N VAL A 98 -9.16 -16.85 -14.47
CA VAL A 98 -7.97 -17.17 -15.26
C VAL A 98 -6.83 -16.27 -14.79
N VAL A 99 -5.61 -16.79 -14.73
CA VAL A 99 -4.39 -16.01 -14.52
C VAL A 99 -3.68 -15.91 -15.86
N ARG A 100 -3.64 -14.71 -16.44
CA ARG A 100 -3.14 -14.52 -17.82
C ARG A 100 -1.62 -14.54 -17.88
N LYS A 101 -0.93 -13.92 -16.92
CA LYS A 101 0.53 -13.87 -16.82
C LYS A 101 0.99 -14.05 -15.38
N VAL A 102 2.12 -14.74 -15.19
CA VAL A 102 2.80 -14.85 -13.90
C VAL A 102 4.27 -14.50 -14.08
N TRP A 103 4.77 -13.58 -13.26
CA TRP A 103 6.19 -13.34 -13.07
C TRP A 103 6.63 -13.84 -11.71
N TYR A 104 7.82 -14.41 -11.62
CA TYR A 104 8.39 -14.88 -10.35
C TYR A 104 9.89 -14.60 -10.28
N GLY A 105 10.38 -14.09 -9.15
CA GLY A 105 11.82 -13.87 -8.91
C GLY A 105 12.51 -15.15 -8.43
N GLY A 106 13.77 -15.34 -8.84
CA GLY A 106 14.62 -16.46 -8.44
C GLY A 106 14.24 -17.80 -9.08
N ASP A 107 14.56 -18.87 -8.35
CA ASP A 107 14.41 -20.26 -8.78
C ASP A 107 12.98 -20.79 -8.59
N TYR A 108 12.46 -21.47 -9.63
CA TYR A 108 11.14 -22.09 -9.68
C TYR A 108 10.94 -23.12 -8.55
N ASP A 109 11.97 -23.92 -8.25
CA ASP A 109 11.86 -25.01 -7.28
C ASP A 109 11.74 -24.51 -5.84
N GLN A 110 12.16 -23.27 -5.58
CA GLN A 110 12.04 -22.63 -4.27
C GLN A 110 10.59 -22.23 -3.94
N TYR A 111 9.66 -22.25 -4.91
CA TYR A 111 8.25 -21.89 -4.69
C TYR A 111 7.43 -22.99 -3.99
N VAL A 112 8.06 -24.11 -3.60
CA VAL A 112 7.45 -25.12 -2.72
C VAL A 112 7.28 -24.57 -1.30
N LYS A 113 6.02 -24.41 -0.87
CA LYS A 113 5.65 -24.03 0.50
C LYS A 113 4.60 -25.00 1.03
N TYR A 114 4.85 -25.54 2.23
CA TYR A 114 3.98 -26.54 2.87
C TYR A 114 3.66 -27.75 1.96
N GLY A 115 4.61 -28.17 1.13
CA GLY A 115 4.47 -29.32 0.23
C GLY A 115 3.81 -29.02 -1.11
N VAL A 116 3.45 -27.75 -1.39
CA VAL A 116 2.86 -27.34 -2.67
C VAL A 116 3.76 -26.30 -3.33
N ASN A 117 4.18 -26.55 -4.58
CA ASN A 117 4.74 -25.48 -5.41
C ASN A 117 3.59 -24.65 -5.97
N ILE A 118 3.52 -23.36 -5.62
CA ILE A 118 2.42 -22.49 -6.06
C ILE A 118 2.41 -22.31 -7.60
N LEU A 119 3.57 -22.34 -8.26
CA LEU A 119 3.68 -22.23 -9.70
C LEU A 119 3.12 -23.49 -10.40
N ASP A 120 3.45 -24.68 -9.87
CA ASP A 120 2.83 -25.93 -10.34
C ASP A 120 1.34 -25.98 -10.05
N TYR A 121 0.90 -25.45 -8.91
CA TYR A 121 -0.51 -25.37 -8.56
C TYR A 121 -1.29 -24.54 -9.60
N LEU A 122 -0.77 -23.38 -9.99
CA LEU A 122 -1.38 -22.54 -11.03
C LEU A 122 -1.53 -23.29 -12.36
N GLN A 123 -0.54 -24.08 -12.76
CA GLN A 123 -0.58 -24.89 -13.97
C GLN A 123 -1.55 -26.08 -13.85
N THR A 124 -1.37 -26.91 -12.83
CA THR A 124 -2.11 -28.17 -12.64
C THR A 124 -3.59 -27.95 -12.40
N LYS A 125 -3.94 -26.88 -11.68
CA LYS A 125 -5.33 -26.46 -11.49
C LYS A 125 -5.87 -25.65 -12.65
N LYS A 126 -5.11 -25.42 -13.72
CA LYS A 126 -5.54 -24.67 -14.92
C LYS A 126 -5.98 -23.24 -14.59
N TYR A 127 -5.24 -22.55 -13.73
CA TYR A 127 -5.35 -21.10 -13.55
C TYR A 127 -4.48 -20.38 -14.60
N CYS A 128 -3.24 -20.84 -14.81
CA CYS A 128 -2.29 -20.28 -15.77
C CYS A 128 -1.71 -21.40 -16.67
N THR A 129 -1.22 -21.05 -17.86
CA THR A 129 -0.49 -21.98 -18.71
C THR A 129 1.02 -21.87 -18.46
N LYS A 130 1.77 -22.97 -18.60
CA LYS A 130 3.23 -23.01 -18.34
C LYS A 130 3.99 -21.89 -19.07
N LYS A 131 3.66 -21.64 -20.34
CA LYS A 131 4.31 -20.60 -21.17
C LYS A 131 4.12 -19.17 -20.65
N ASN A 132 3.12 -18.95 -19.79
CA ASN A 132 2.81 -17.65 -19.21
C ASN A 132 3.36 -17.51 -17.78
N ILE A 133 4.05 -18.52 -17.26
CA ILE A 133 4.78 -18.47 -15.99
C ILE A 133 6.26 -18.28 -16.33
N VAL A 134 6.80 -17.10 -16.03
CA VAL A 134 8.14 -16.69 -16.46
C VAL A 134 8.92 -16.03 -15.33
N SER A 135 10.24 -16.17 -15.36
CA SER A 135 11.17 -15.42 -14.50
C SER A 135 11.87 -14.36 -15.33
N PRO A 136 12.11 -13.15 -14.81
CA PRO A 136 12.98 -12.20 -15.49
C PRO A 136 14.41 -12.75 -15.59
N GLY A 137 15.20 -12.25 -16.54
CA GLY A 137 16.63 -12.54 -16.56
C GLY A 137 17.35 -12.00 -15.32
N SER A 138 18.57 -12.47 -15.08
CA SER A 138 19.44 -11.92 -14.04
C SER A 138 19.67 -10.43 -14.26
N TYR A 139 19.67 -9.66 -13.16
CA TYR A 139 19.91 -8.21 -13.17
C TYR A 139 18.98 -7.45 -14.13
N LYS A 140 17.75 -7.96 -14.36
CA LYS A 140 16.80 -7.37 -15.30
C LYS A 140 16.31 -6.03 -14.77
N THR A 141 16.35 -5.01 -15.62
CA THR A 141 15.59 -3.77 -15.49
C THR A 141 14.81 -3.52 -16.78
N SER A 142 13.70 -2.79 -16.69
CA SER A 142 12.99 -2.26 -17.85
C SER A 142 13.47 -0.85 -18.24
N TYR A 143 14.44 -0.30 -17.49
CA TYR A 143 15.01 1.02 -17.71
C TYR A 143 16.22 0.98 -18.63
N ASP A 144 16.26 1.87 -19.61
CA ASP A 144 17.43 2.09 -20.45
C ASP A 144 18.20 3.32 -19.95
N ASN A 145 19.41 3.06 -19.46
CA ASN A 145 20.32 4.10 -18.97
C ASN A 145 20.78 5.05 -20.09
N THR A 146 20.76 4.61 -21.34
CA THR A 146 21.22 5.37 -22.51
C THR A 146 20.20 6.44 -22.89
N THR A 147 18.92 6.09 -22.93
CA THR A 147 17.82 7.01 -23.25
C THR A 147 17.29 7.73 -22.01
N GLY A 148 17.53 7.17 -20.83
CA GLY A 148 17.06 7.66 -19.56
C GLY A 148 15.57 7.40 -19.33
N LYS A 149 14.98 6.40 -19.99
CA LYS A 149 13.54 6.09 -19.99
C LYS A 149 13.26 4.60 -19.79
N PHE A 150 12.00 4.28 -19.48
CA PHE A 150 11.51 2.90 -19.59
C PHE A 150 11.17 2.63 -21.06
N ASP A 151 12.04 1.88 -21.74
CA ASP A 151 11.92 1.65 -23.18
C ASP A 151 11.79 0.16 -23.54
N PHE A 152 11.87 -0.76 -22.57
CA PHE A 152 11.92 -2.21 -22.86
C PHE A 152 11.10 -3.07 -21.90
N ASP A 153 10.30 -3.98 -22.50
CA ASP A 153 9.77 -5.21 -21.89
C ASP A 153 9.24 -4.99 -20.46
N PRO A 154 8.07 -4.34 -20.33
CA PRO A 154 7.40 -4.22 -19.04
C PRO A 154 7.02 -5.62 -18.53
N LEU A 155 6.90 -5.76 -17.22
CA LEU A 155 6.34 -6.99 -16.63
C LEU A 155 4.89 -7.16 -17.08
N TRP A 156 4.15 -6.05 -17.14
CA TRP A 156 2.77 -6.05 -17.60
C TRP A 156 2.35 -4.66 -18.05
N GLU A 157 1.40 -4.60 -18.97
CA GLU A 157 0.81 -3.38 -19.51
C GLU A 157 -0.69 -3.63 -19.71
N SER A 158 -1.54 -2.66 -19.38
CA SER A 158 -2.98 -2.72 -19.60
C SER A 158 -3.30 -2.79 -21.09
N ASP A 159 -4.49 -3.30 -21.44
CA ASP A 159 -4.92 -3.43 -22.83
C ASP A 159 -4.92 -2.08 -23.60
N ASP A 160 -5.06 -0.95 -22.90
CA ASP A 160 -5.00 0.41 -23.46
C ASP A 160 -3.62 1.09 -23.36
N GLY A 161 -2.63 0.46 -22.71
CA GLY A 161 -1.28 0.98 -22.53
C GLY A 161 -1.12 2.09 -21.47
N GLU A 162 -2.19 2.46 -20.76
CA GLU A 162 -2.15 3.57 -19.79
C GLU A 162 -1.54 3.15 -18.44
N VAL A 163 -1.69 1.88 -18.06
CA VAL A 163 -1.12 1.31 -16.83
C VAL A 163 0.04 0.40 -17.19
N VAL A 164 1.23 0.70 -16.68
CA VAL A 164 2.43 -0.08 -16.96
C VAL A 164 3.11 -0.51 -15.67
N ILE A 165 3.49 -1.78 -15.58
CA ILE A 165 4.28 -2.34 -14.48
C ILE A 165 5.68 -2.67 -15.01
N GLN A 166 6.66 -1.94 -14.52
CA GLN A 166 8.06 -2.06 -14.89
C GLN A 166 8.85 -2.86 -13.87
N ALA A 167 9.82 -3.64 -14.33
CA ALA A 167 10.87 -4.16 -13.46
C ALA A 167 11.86 -3.02 -13.18
N ILE A 168 11.87 -2.48 -11.95
CA ILE A 168 12.90 -1.52 -11.53
C ILE A 168 14.23 -2.24 -11.50
N VAL A 169 14.28 -3.36 -10.79
CA VAL A 169 15.36 -4.35 -10.85
C VAL A 169 14.80 -5.72 -10.43
N ALA A 170 15.36 -6.80 -10.94
CA ALA A 170 15.00 -8.16 -10.58
C ALA A 170 16.22 -9.10 -10.66
N ASN A 171 16.18 -10.20 -9.91
CA ASN A 171 17.19 -11.27 -9.97
C ASN A 171 18.65 -10.75 -9.85
N VAL A 172 18.93 -9.93 -8.83
CA VAL A 172 20.30 -9.45 -8.54
C VAL A 172 21.08 -10.56 -7.85
N LEU A 173 21.76 -11.41 -8.63
CA LEU A 173 22.41 -12.63 -8.14
C LEU A 173 23.84 -12.39 -7.58
N SER A 174 24.52 -11.36 -8.05
CA SER A 174 25.90 -11.02 -7.68
C SER A 174 26.06 -9.55 -7.29
N ASP A 175 27.12 -9.27 -6.52
CA ASP A 175 27.61 -7.93 -6.24
C ASP A 175 28.41 -7.35 -7.42
N ASP A 176 28.80 -8.20 -8.38
CA ASP A 176 29.50 -7.82 -9.61
C ASP A 176 28.49 -7.31 -10.67
N PRO A 177 28.60 -6.05 -11.13
CA PRO A 177 27.74 -5.52 -12.18
C PRO A 177 28.02 -6.12 -13.58
N ASP A 178 29.16 -6.78 -13.77
CA ASP A 178 29.55 -7.44 -15.04
C ASP A 178 29.30 -8.97 -15.02
N TRP A 179 28.40 -9.43 -14.14
CA TRP A 179 28.04 -10.84 -13.94
C TRP A 179 27.76 -11.57 -15.26
N ASP A 180 28.36 -12.76 -15.43
CA ASP A 180 28.11 -13.68 -16.54
C ASP A 180 27.53 -15.02 -16.04
N SER A 181 27.02 -15.81 -16.99
CA SER A 181 26.33 -17.08 -16.71
C SER A 181 27.19 -18.16 -16.05
N ASN A 182 28.49 -17.94 -15.84
CA ASN A 182 29.36 -18.89 -15.14
C ASN A 182 29.32 -18.73 -13.62
N ASP A 183 28.63 -17.70 -13.12
CA ASP A 183 28.45 -17.40 -11.69
C ASP A 183 27.08 -17.90 -11.14
N GLU A 184 26.39 -18.78 -11.88
CA GLU A 184 25.09 -19.39 -11.50
C GLU A 184 25.16 -20.27 -10.24
N ASP A 185 26.36 -20.65 -9.79
CA ASP A 185 26.60 -21.48 -8.60
C ASP A 185 26.30 -20.77 -7.26
N LEU A 186 25.89 -19.49 -7.30
CA LEU A 186 25.53 -18.68 -6.13
C LEU A 186 24.07 -18.84 -5.65
N TRP A 187 23.31 -19.79 -6.19
CA TRP A 187 21.98 -20.17 -5.67
C TRP A 187 22.09 -20.84 -4.30
N GLY A 188 22.48 -20.05 -3.30
CA GLY A 188 22.71 -20.54 -1.96
C GLY A 188 21.42 -20.62 -1.14
N ALA A 189 21.46 -21.52 -0.16
CA ALA A 189 20.37 -21.80 0.76
C ALA A 189 20.15 -20.69 1.81
N LYS A 190 20.88 -19.56 1.77
CA LYS A 190 20.82 -18.52 2.82
C LYS A 190 19.69 -17.52 2.52
N ALA A 191 19.10 -16.98 3.59
CA ALA A 191 17.97 -16.06 3.50
C ALA A 191 18.28 -14.78 2.69
N GLU A 192 19.51 -14.26 2.74
CA GLU A 192 19.86 -13.05 1.96
C GLU A 192 19.89 -13.34 0.45
N GLU A 193 20.36 -14.52 0.03
CA GLU A 193 20.41 -14.97 -1.37
C GLU A 193 18.99 -15.13 -1.96
N LYS A 194 18.03 -15.56 -1.14
CA LYS A 194 16.62 -15.66 -1.54
C LYS A 194 15.94 -14.31 -1.69
N ASN A 195 16.46 -13.28 -1.02
CA ASN A 195 15.81 -11.98 -0.97
C ASN A 195 16.41 -11.02 -2.01
N ARG A 196 17.68 -11.19 -2.39
CA ARG A 196 18.33 -10.38 -3.44
C ARG A 196 17.73 -10.58 -4.84
N VAL A 197 17.04 -11.71 -5.06
CA VAL A 197 16.29 -11.99 -6.29
C VAL A 197 14.94 -11.27 -6.39
N SER A 198 14.54 -10.54 -5.34
CA SER A 198 13.27 -9.79 -5.32
C SER A 198 13.07 -8.94 -6.56
N ILE A 199 11.93 -9.12 -7.24
CA ILE A 199 11.47 -8.22 -8.29
C ILE A 199 10.95 -6.94 -7.62
N ILE A 200 11.69 -5.84 -7.76
CA ILE A 200 11.18 -4.50 -7.41
C ILE A 200 10.29 -4.03 -8.56
N CYS A 201 9.01 -3.85 -8.27
CA CYS A 201 8.01 -3.43 -9.26
C CYS A 201 7.76 -1.92 -9.17
N GLY A 202 7.69 -1.25 -10.32
CA GLY A 202 7.20 0.12 -10.43
C GLY A 202 5.90 0.14 -11.24
N ILE A 203 4.80 0.55 -10.62
CA ILE A 203 3.50 0.72 -11.26
C ILE A 203 3.36 2.18 -11.68
N TYR A 204 2.99 2.45 -12.94
CA TYR A 204 2.88 3.79 -13.51
C TYR A 204 1.51 3.99 -14.16
N PHE A 205 0.84 5.10 -13.85
CA PHE A 205 -0.44 5.51 -14.45
C PHE A 205 -0.67 7.01 -14.23
N GLY A 206 -1.13 7.74 -15.27
CA GLY A 206 -1.43 9.17 -15.16
C GLY A 206 -0.25 10.04 -14.70
N GLY A 207 1.00 9.57 -14.81
CA GLY A 207 2.17 10.23 -14.24
C GLY A 207 2.36 10.04 -12.73
N ALA A 208 1.50 9.28 -12.04
CA ALA A 208 1.74 8.76 -10.70
C ALA A 208 2.57 7.47 -10.76
N SER A 209 3.34 7.20 -9.71
CA SER A 209 4.03 5.90 -9.57
C SER A 209 3.96 5.29 -8.17
N TYR A 210 4.04 3.97 -8.11
CA TYR A 210 4.01 3.16 -6.89
C TYR A 210 5.11 2.12 -6.95
N ILE A 211 5.95 2.04 -5.90
CA ILE A 211 7.11 1.13 -5.89
C ILE A 211 6.89 0.03 -4.85
N ILE A 212 6.84 -1.21 -5.31
CA ILE A 212 6.69 -2.40 -4.45
C ILE A 212 8.05 -3.10 -4.40
N CYS A 213 8.70 -3.06 -3.23
CA CYS A 213 10.08 -3.48 -3.08
C CYS A 213 10.27 -5.00 -2.84
N GLY A 214 9.23 -5.72 -2.43
CA GLY A 214 9.42 -7.08 -1.91
C GLY A 214 10.46 -7.08 -0.79
N ASP A 215 11.37 -8.05 -0.81
CA ASP A 215 12.43 -8.18 0.18
C ASP A 215 13.79 -7.66 -0.30
N ALA A 216 13.79 -6.66 -1.19
CA ALA A 216 15.00 -6.04 -1.71
C ALA A 216 16.08 -5.82 -0.62
N THR A 217 17.27 -6.34 -0.87
CA THR A 217 18.39 -6.28 0.06
C THR A 217 19.21 -5.01 -0.14
N ASN A 218 20.22 -4.78 0.70
CA ASN A 218 21.19 -3.71 0.44
C ASN A 218 21.82 -3.83 -0.96
N VAL A 219 22.06 -5.05 -1.44
CA VAL A 219 22.60 -5.33 -2.78
C VAL A 219 21.59 -4.92 -3.86
N THR A 220 20.33 -5.35 -3.74
CA THR A 220 19.25 -4.97 -4.68
C THR A 220 19.04 -3.45 -4.73
N MET A 221 19.11 -2.77 -3.58
CA MET A 221 19.04 -1.31 -3.50
C MET A 221 20.26 -0.64 -4.15
N SER A 222 21.46 -1.19 -3.98
CA SER A 222 22.69 -0.72 -4.64
C SER A 222 22.57 -0.83 -6.17
N ALA A 223 22.11 -1.98 -6.68
CA ALA A 223 21.86 -2.20 -8.10
C ALA A 223 20.89 -1.15 -8.67
N THR A 224 19.79 -0.90 -7.94
CA THR A 224 18.83 0.15 -8.33
C THR A 224 19.47 1.53 -8.38
N ASN A 225 20.28 1.88 -7.38
CA ASN A 225 21.00 3.17 -7.36
C ASN A 225 21.91 3.34 -8.58
N GLN A 226 22.52 2.27 -9.06
CA GLN A 226 23.41 2.29 -10.22
C GLN A 226 22.64 2.50 -11.52
N HIS A 227 21.57 1.71 -11.76
CA HIS A 227 20.74 1.87 -12.96
C HIS A 227 20.15 3.27 -13.07
N PHE A 228 19.60 3.79 -11.97
CA PHE A 228 18.80 5.00 -12.02
C PHE A 228 19.58 6.26 -11.62
N LYS A 229 20.91 6.23 -11.68
CA LYS A 229 21.75 7.37 -11.29
C LYS A 229 21.43 8.60 -12.14
N GLY A 230 20.92 9.65 -11.49
CA GLY A 230 20.58 10.91 -12.15
C GLY A 230 19.24 10.92 -12.89
N THR A 231 18.46 9.84 -12.79
CA THR A 231 17.14 9.75 -13.43
C THR A 231 16.12 10.73 -12.83
N LYS A 232 15.02 10.93 -13.56
CA LYS A 232 13.82 11.64 -13.09
C LYS A 232 12.56 10.77 -13.06
N VAL A 233 12.64 9.49 -13.40
CA VAL A 233 11.45 8.62 -13.53
C VAL A 233 10.66 8.45 -12.22
N PHE A 234 11.33 8.61 -11.07
CA PHE A 234 10.69 8.58 -9.74
C PHE A 234 10.17 9.94 -9.27
N GLY A 235 9.96 10.90 -10.18
CA GLY A 235 9.58 12.28 -9.83
C GLY A 235 8.26 12.41 -9.06
N ASN A 236 7.35 11.43 -9.18
CA ASN A 236 6.01 11.48 -8.60
C ASN A 236 5.60 10.17 -7.91
N THR A 237 6.54 9.53 -7.21
CA THR A 237 6.26 8.29 -6.46
C THR A 237 5.32 8.56 -5.29
N LYS A 238 4.07 8.12 -5.39
CA LYS A 238 3.05 8.31 -4.36
C LYS A 238 3.31 7.41 -3.15
N MET A 239 3.73 6.16 -3.38
CA MET A 239 3.94 5.17 -2.31
C MET A 239 5.13 4.26 -2.61
N THR A 240 5.84 3.87 -1.55
CA THR A 240 6.83 2.79 -1.58
C THR A 240 6.63 1.82 -0.41
N THR A 241 6.62 0.52 -0.67
CA THR A 241 6.71 -0.48 0.41
C THR A 241 8.14 -0.51 0.94
N LEU A 242 8.32 -0.50 2.26
CA LEU A 242 9.65 -0.64 2.84
C LEU A 242 10.24 -2.00 2.44
N PRO A 243 11.50 -2.03 1.95
CA PRO A 243 12.16 -3.29 1.62
C PRO A 243 12.16 -4.26 2.80
N HIS A 244 11.81 -5.51 2.52
CA HIS A 244 11.80 -6.62 3.47
C HIS A 244 11.08 -6.25 4.76
N HIS A 245 9.84 -5.76 4.64
CA HIS A 245 8.98 -5.41 5.77
C HIS A 245 9.59 -4.35 6.72
N GLY A 246 10.62 -3.64 6.28
CA GLY A 246 11.42 -2.74 7.11
C GLY A 246 12.52 -3.45 7.92
N SER A 247 13.08 -4.57 7.45
CA SER A 247 14.15 -5.31 8.12
C SER A 247 15.47 -4.54 8.16
N ARG A 248 15.95 -4.19 9.36
CA ARG A 248 17.28 -3.58 9.57
C ARG A 248 18.40 -4.47 9.02
N ALA A 249 18.31 -5.76 9.31
CA ALA A 249 19.38 -6.71 9.02
C ALA A 249 19.59 -6.85 7.52
N THR A 250 18.50 -6.91 6.76
CA THR A 250 18.55 -7.02 5.30
C THR A 250 18.79 -5.67 4.63
N GLY A 251 18.09 -4.63 5.07
CA GLY A 251 18.21 -3.29 4.50
C GLY A 251 19.61 -2.71 4.63
N PHE A 252 20.28 -2.89 5.78
CA PHE A 252 21.64 -2.41 6.01
C PHE A 252 22.72 -3.51 5.96
N ALA A 253 22.39 -4.73 5.52
CA ALA A 253 23.31 -5.88 5.48
C ALA A 253 24.09 -6.06 6.80
N VAL A 254 23.39 -6.03 7.93
CA VAL A 254 24.00 -5.95 9.27
C VAL A 254 23.49 -7.04 10.19
N ALA A 255 24.40 -7.66 10.94
CA ALA A 255 24.05 -8.62 11.98
C ALA A 255 23.31 -7.95 13.16
N LYS A 256 22.52 -8.75 13.88
CA LYS A 256 21.84 -8.31 15.10
C LYS A 256 22.82 -7.72 16.11
N GLY A 257 22.48 -6.56 16.69
CA GLY A 257 23.28 -5.90 17.73
C GLY A 257 24.60 -5.28 17.25
N LYS A 258 24.82 -5.21 15.93
CA LYS A 258 25.95 -4.50 15.33
C LYS A 258 25.48 -3.24 14.63
N ASP A 259 26.35 -2.24 14.54
CA ASP A 259 26.07 -1.04 13.76
C ASP A 259 26.29 -1.30 12.26
N PRO A 260 25.45 -0.73 11.38
CA PRO A 260 25.67 -0.85 9.96
C PRO A 260 26.92 -0.06 9.55
N SER A 261 27.60 -0.52 8.50
CA SER A 261 28.71 0.24 7.92
C SER A 261 28.20 1.57 7.32
N LYS A 262 29.10 2.55 7.17
CA LYS A 262 28.74 3.84 6.55
C LYS A 262 28.33 3.67 5.10
N GLU A 263 28.92 2.70 4.43
CA GLU A 263 28.65 2.33 3.04
C GLU A 263 27.25 1.75 2.90
N ALA A 264 26.86 0.81 3.77
CA ALA A 264 25.52 0.23 3.76
C ALA A 264 24.44 1.27 4.05
N VAL A 265 24.68 2.17 5.01
CA VAL A 265 23.77 3.30 5.29
C VAL A 265 23.64 4.21 4.06
N LYS A 266 24.77 4.53 3.40
CA LYS A 266 24.76 5.36 2.19
C LYS A 266 23.96 4.74 1.05
N VAL A 267 24.01 3.41 0.87
CA VAL A 267 23.20 2.70 -0.13
C VAL A 267 21.71 2.91 0.13
N VAL A 268 21.27 2.69 1.37
CA VAL A 268 19.87 2.90 1.78
C VAL A 268 19.46 4.36 1.59
N ASP A 269 20.26 5.31 2.06
CA ASP A 269 19.97 6.74 1.93
C ASP A 269 19.87 7.17 0.46
N THR A 270 20.73 6.62 -0.41
CA THR A 270 20.71 6.93 -1.84
C THR A 270 19.46 6.37 -2.49
N PHE A 271 19.07 5.15 -2.12
CA PHE A 271 17.86 4.49 -2.64
C PHE A 271 16.59 5.22 -2.20
N ALA A 272 16.47 5.55 -0.91
CA ALA A 272 15.35 6.34 -0.40
C ALA A 272 15.22 7.70 -1.11
N LYS A 273 16.34 8.42 -1.29
CA LYS A 273 16.35 9.72 -2.00
C LYS A 273 16.04 9.58 -3.50
N LEU A 274 16.44 8.48 -4.11
CA LEU A 274 16.18 8.17 -5.50
C LEU A 274 14.67 8.01 -5.76
N LEU A 275 13.99 7.22 -4.93
CA LEU A 275 12.56 6.90 -5.11
C LEU A 275 11.64 8.09 -4.86
N LYS A 276 12.08 9.07 -4.06
CA LYS A 276 11.34 10.31 -3.74
C LYS A 276 9.92 10.07 -3.23
N SER A 277 9.69 8.97 -2.53
CA SER A 277 8.38 8.50 -2.11
C SER A 277 7.68 9.53 -1.23
N LYS A 278 6.40 9.80 -1.51
CA LYS A 278 5.56 10.68 -0.71
C LYS A 278 4.89 10.01 0.47
N SER A 279 4.76 8.69 0.40
CA SER A 279 4.31 7.87 1.51
C SER A 279 5.04 6.54 1.51
N LEU A 280 5.03 5.89 2.66
CA LEU A 280 5.60 4.58 2.86
C LEU A 280 4.54 3.63 3.39
N THR A 281 4.67 2.36 3.04
CA THR A 281 3.98 1.28 3.73
C THR A 281 4.99 0.29 4.31
N ALA A 282 4.63 -0.37 5.39
CA ALA A 282 5.39 -1.48 5.92
C ALA A 282 4.42 -2.54 6.41
N SER A 283 4.63 -3.79 6.00
CA SER A 283 3.78 -4.89 6.44
C SER A 283 4.56 -5.82 7.34
N ALA A 284 4.20 -5.92 8.62
CA ALA A 284 5.04 -6.62 9.58
C ALA A 284 4.30 -7.10 10.83
N PHE A 285 4.88 -8.06 11.53
CA PHE A 285 4.37 -8.58 12.81
C PHE A 285 5.53 -8.94 13.77
N GLU A 286 5.23 -9.03 15.07
CA GLU A 286 6.17 -9.17 16.20
C GLU A 286 7.32 -10.19 16.05
N LYS A 287 7.20 -11.19 15.16
CA LYS A 287 8.12 -12.33 15.09
C LYS A 287 9.56 -11.92 14.73
N HIS A 288 9.73 -10.90 13.89
CA HIS A 288 11.01 -10.64 13.21
C HIS A 288 11.62 -9.25 13.48
N ARG A 289 11.10 -8.52 14.47
CA ARG A 289 11.70 -7.23 14.91
C ARG A 289 11.76 -6.16 13.81
N HIS A 290 10.86 -6.22 12.83
CA HIS A 290 10.66 -5.20 11.79
C HIS A 290 9.22 -4.67 11.85
N PRO A 291 8.91 -3.43 11.44
CA PRO A 291 9.84 -2.52 10.80
C PRO A 291 10.79 -1.90 11.82
N SER A 292 12.05 -1.76 11.41
CA SER A 292 13.11 -1.10 12.15
C SER A 292 12.90 0.41 12.15
N LEU A 293 12.93 1.05 13.33
CA LEU A 293 12.84 2.50 13.41
C LEU A 293 14.04 3.19 12.72
N GLN A 294 15.24 2.59 12.80
CA GLN A 294 16.42 3.05 12.08
C GLN A 294 16.19 3.07 10.57
N LEU A 295 15.67 1.98 10.01
CA LEU A 295 15.44 1.88 8.57
C LEU A 295 14.31 2.81 8.12
N MET A 296 13.22 2.90 8.88
CA MET A 296 12.14 3.86 8.62
C MET A 296 12.64 5.30 8.61
N ASN A 297 13.56 5.66 9.53
CA ASN A 297 14.20 6.98 9.57
C ASN A 297 15.08 7.27 8.35
N ALA A 298 15.53 6.26 7.59
CA ALA A 298 16.29 6.48 6.34
C ALA A 298 15.37 6.78 5.15
N PHE A 299 14.13 6.27 5.16
CA PHE A 299 13.12 6.47 4.12
C PHE A 299 12.19 7.65 4.41
N LEU A 300 12.71 8.78 4.93
CA LEU A 300 11.86 9.93 5.22
C LEU A 300 11.07 10.36 3.97
N PRO A 301 9.72 10.37 4.01
CA PRO A 301 8.93 10.82 2.88
C PRO A 301 9.34 12.22 2.44
N THR A 302 9.42 12.45 1.13
CA THR A 302 9.94 13.70 0.56
C THR A 302 9.03 14.91 0.79
N VAL A 303 7.76 14.67 1.09
CA VAL A 303 6.80 15.73 1.45
C VAL A 303 6.72 15.78 2.98
N PRO A 304 7.31 16.82 3.62
CA PRO A 304 7.37 16.94 5.08
C PRO A 304 6.02 17.35 5.70
N THR A 305 5.06 17.79 4.88
CA THR A 305 3.77 18.32 5.35
C THR A 305 2.75 17.18 5.58
N PRO A 306 2.10 17.12 6.76
CA PRO A 306 1.25 16.00 7.15
C PRO A 306 -0.12 16.10 6.50
N PHE A 307 -0.59 15.08 5.78
CA PHE A 307 -1.77 15.28 4.93
C PHE A 307 -2.61 14.02 4.72
N LEU A 308 -3.09 13.48 5.83
CA LEU A 308 -4.18 12.53 5.83
C LEU A 308 -5.37 13.26 6.46
N TYR A 309 -6.30 13.77 5.64
CA TYR A 309 -7.57 14.28 6.17
C TYR A 309 -8.48 13.07 6.32
N ASP A 310 -8.23 12.37 7.39
CA ASP A 310 -9.20 11.45 7.93
C ASP A 310 -9.97 12.24 8.98
N ALA A 311 -11.30 12.34 8.78
CA ALA A 311 -12.20 13.07 9.66
C ALA A 311 -12.10 12.63 11.13
N ARG A 312 -11.54 11.44 11.41
CA ARG A 312 -11.23 10.92 12.74
C ARG A 312 -9.98 11.54 13.37
N LEU A 313 -9.04 12.07 12.60
CA LEU A 313 -7.78 12.66 13.10
C LEU A 313 -7.95 14.05 13.71
N LYS A 314 -9.20 14.53 13.87
CA LYS A 314 -9.57 15.83 14.47
C LYS A 314 -8.68 16.99 13.99
N GLN A 315 -8.41 17.06 12.69
CA GLN A 315 -7.57 18.09 12.05
C GLN A 315 -6.08 18.09 12.48
N LYS A 316 -5.61 17.10 13.28
CA LYS A 316 -4.21 16.99 13.73
C LYS A 316 -3.33 16.15 12.78
N ASN A 317 -3.92 15.40 11.86
CA ASN A 317 -3.23 14.52 10.89
C ASN A 317 -2.33 13.44 11.52
N VAL A 318 -2.68 12.94 12.72
CA VAL A 318 -1.91 11.95 13.49
C VAL A 318 -2.45 10.54 13.27
N HIS A 319 -1.63 9.55 12.92
CA HIS A 319 -2.00 8.12 12.83
C HIS A 319 -1.04 7.23 13.62
N ARG A 320 -1.39 5.94 13.79
CA ARG A 320 -0.47 4.98 14.42
C ARG A 320 0.66 4.65 13.45
N LEU A 321 1.88 4.80 13.95
CA LEU A 321 3.09 4.22 13.42
C LEU A 321 3.54 3.12 14.38
N THR A 322 3.87 1.93 13.88
CA THR A 322 4.46 0.87 14.73
C THR A 322 5.86 0.54 14.27
N ALA A 323 6.79 0.38 15.22
CA ALA A 323 8.17 0.08 14.90
C ALA A 323 8.87 -0.64 16.05
N TYR A 324 9.93 -1.36 15.71
CA TYR A 324 10.92 -1.81 16.66
C TYR A 324 11.94 -0.70 16.92
N VAL A 325 12.09 -0.29 18.18
CA VAL A 325 13.02 0.78 18.55
C VAL A 325 14.44 0.21 18.60
N ASP A 326 15.25 0.57 17.62
CA ASP A 326 16.65 0.18 17.46
C ASP A 326 17.58 1.37 17.24
N VAL A 327 17.10 2.55 17.62
CA VAL A 327 17.84 3.82 17.71
C VAL A 327 17.57 4.46 19.06
N ASP A 328 18.53 5.24 19.54
CA ASP A 328 18.36 6.02 20.76
C ASP A 328 17.39 7.19 20.49
N ILE A 329 16.23 7.14 21.13
CA ILE A 329 15.22 8.21 21.11
C ILE A 329 15.09 8.78 22.51
N GLU A 330 15.38 10.08 22.66
CA GLU A 330 15.20 10.78 23.93
C GLU A 330 13.72 11.12 24.17
N ILE A 331 13.25 10.94 25.40
CA ILE A 331 11.92 11.39 25.81
C ILE A 331 12.03 12.86 26.25
N LYS A 332 11.33 13.75 25.54
CA LYS A 332 11.27 15.17 25.89
C LYS A 332 10.51 15.34 27.20
N ALA A 333 11.07 16.14 28.11
CA ALA A 333 10.36 16.48 29.34
C ALA A 333 9.06 17.25 28.99
N PRO A 334 7.93 16.93 29.64
CA PRO A 334 6.72 17.72 29.45
C PRO A 334 7.00 19.18 29.83
N PRO A 335 6.41 20.16 29.14
CA PRO A 335 6.58 21.56 29.49
C PRO A 335 6.24 21.72 30.98
N SER A 336 7.16 22.30 31.76
CA SER A 336 6.95 22.47 33.20
C SER A 336 5.69 23.29 33.39
N SER A 337 4.62 22.67 33.89
CA SER A 337 3.46 23.43 34.33
C SER A 337 3.94 24.32 35.47
N SER A 338 3.96 25.62 35.22
CA SER A 338 4.31 26.65 36.17
C SER A 338 3.44 26.49 37.41
N GLY A 339 3.97 25.93 38.50
CA GLY A 339 3.30 26.01 39.80
C GLY A 339 3.46 24.88 40.81
N SER A 340 4.09 23.73 40.51
CA SER A 340 4.31 22.72 41.57
C SER A 340 5.76 22.22 41.64
N SER A 341 6.50 22.85 42.56
CA SER A 341 7.75 22.34 43.09
C SER A 341 7.49 21.02 43.83
N LYS A 342 7.72 19.87 43.16
CA LYS A 342 8.22 18.59 43.71
C LYS A 342 7.85 17.39 42.81
N LYS A 343 8.57 17.25 41.69
CA LYS A 343 9.05 15.95 41.17
C LYS A 343 10.01 16.24 40.02
N LYS A 344 11.32 16.07 40.26
CA LYS A 344 12.33 15.97 39.20
C LYS A 344 11.95 14.77 38.33
N LYS A 345 11.23 14.99 37.23
CA LYS A 345 11.19 14.01 36.14
C LYS A 345 12.46 14.22 35.32
N THR A 346 13.24 13.16 35.16
CA THR A 346 14.53 13.13 34.46
C THR A 346 14.34 13.45 32.97
N SER A 347 14.63 14.69 32.59
CA SER A 347 15.00 15.01 31.21
C SER A 347 16.21 14.17 30.80
N GLY A 348 16.20 13.57 29.60
CA GLY A 348 17.29 12.73 29.10
C GLY A 348 17.11 11.22 29.28
N ALA A 349 15.91 10.74 29.63
CA ALA A 349 15.61 9.31 29.55
C ALA A 349 15.47 8.89 28.08
N THR A 350 16.05 7.75 27.69
CA THR A 350 15.90 7.18 26.35
C THR A 350 14.86 6.08 26.34
N LEU A 351 14.18 5.90 25.20
CA LEU A 351 13.37 4.70 24.97
C LEU A 351 14.27 3.46 25.00
N SER A 352 13.81 2.40 25.65
CA SER A 352 14.50 1.11 25.60
C SER A 352 14.61 0.65 24.16
N THR A 353 15.84 0.50 23.69
CA THR A 353 16.12 -0.21 22.46
C THR A 353 15.67 -1.67 22.58
N ASP A 354 15.52 -2.35 21.45
CA ASP A 354 15.07 -3.74 21.36
C ASP A 354 13.60 -3.95 21.81
N THR A 355 12.77 -2.91 21.79
CA THR A 355 11.33 -3.03 22.10
C THR A 355 10.43 -2.54 20.98
N ALA A 356 9.36 -3.28 20.73
CA ALA A 356 8.28 -2.86 19.84
C ALA A 356 7.45 -1.76 20.48
N ARG A 357 7.20 -0.68 19.75
CA ARG A 357 6.42 0.49 20.21
C ARG A 357 5.42 0.91 19.15
N SER A 358 4.33 1.49 19.64
CA SER A 358 3.37 2.23 18.85
C SER A 358 3.57 3.73 19.14
N PHE A 359 3.65 4.52 18.07
CA PHE A 359 3.76 5.96 18.11
C PHE A 359 2.55 6.60 17.44
N ASP A 360 2.15 7.74 17.96
CA ASP A 360 1.32 8.69 17.24
C ASP A 360 2.25 9.52 16.34
N SER A 361 2.07 9.45 15.02
CA SER A 361 2.93 10.13 14.05
C SER A 361 2.12 10.93 13.05
N ILE A 362 2.71 12.02 12.54
CA ILE A 362 2.19 12.76 11.39
C ILE A 362 2.96 12.44 10.10
N THR A 363 4.00 11.59 10.16
CA THR A 363 4.78 11.16 8.99
C THR A 363 3.98 10.19 8.15
N ARG A 364 3.97 10.33 6.81
CA ARG A 364 3.18 9.50 5.88
C ARG A 364 3.70 8.06 5.76
N THR A 365 3.71 7.32 6.86
CA THR A 365 4.26 5.97 6.97
C THR A 365 3.24 5.06 7.63
N PHE A 366 2.77 4.10 6.85
CA PHE A 366 1.60 3.32 7.17
C PHE A 366 1.98 1.87 7.44
N THR A 367 1.80 1.41 8.68
CA THR A 367 2.17 0.05 9.08
C THR A 367 0.95 -0.85 9.17
N THR A 368 0.99 -2.05 8.61
CA THR A 368 0.03 -3.12 8.96
C THR A 368 0.37 -3.66 10.36
N ARG A 369 -0.58 -4.28 11.05
CA ARG A 369 -0.57 -4.51 12.51
C ARG A 369 0.71 -5.20 13.03
N TYR A 370 1.61 -4.43 13.65
CA TYR A 370 2.79 -5.00 14.29
C TYR A 370 2.55 -5.46 15.74
N THR A 371 1.90 -4.65 16.59
CA THR A 371 1.60 -4.99 18.01
C THR A 371 0.26 -4.41 18.47
N ASN A 372 -0.30 -4.97 19.55
CA ASN A 372 -1.47 -4.40 20.22
C ASN A 372 -1.09 -3.36 21.30
N ASN A 373 0.18 -2.94 21.38
CA ASN A 373 0.62 -2.00 22.39
C ASN A 373 -0.03 -0.62 22.17
N ASP A 374 -0.50 -0.02 23.27
CA ASP A 374 -1.06 1.33 23.26
C ASP A 374 0.01 2.34 22.80
N THR A 375 -0.42 3.42 22.15
CA THR A 375 0.48 4.52 21.80
C THR A 375 0.77 5.33 23.06
N VAL A 376 2.04 5.33 23.49
CA VAL A 376 2.47 6.09 24.67
C VAL A 376 3.19 7.37 24.25
N TYR A 377 3.78 7.39 23.06
CA TYR A 377 4.62 8.48 22.59
C TYR A 377 4.14 9.02 21.24
N SER A 378 4.33 10.32 21.02
CA SER A 378 4.31 10.93 19.70
C SER A 378 5.73 10.98 19.15
N TYR A 379 5.93 10.50 17.93
CA TYR A 379 7.23 10.46 17.27
C TYR A 379 7.05 10.63 15.76
N ASN A 380 7.80 11.58 15.21
CA ASN A 380 7.91 11.75 13.76
C ASN A 380 9.26 11.19 13.32
N LEU A 381 9.24 10.34 12.28
CA LEU A 381 10.46 9.79 11.69
C LEU A 381 11.49 10.88 11.40
N GLY A 382 12.76 10.59 11.69
CA GLY A 382 13.90 11.51 11.56
C GLY A 382 14.19 12.35 12.80
N ASN A 383 13.28 12.41 13.77
CA ASN A 383 13.53 13.10 15.03
C ASN A 383 14.46 12.29 15.95
N LYS A 384 15.21 12.99 16.81
CA LYS A 384 15.97 12.36 17.91
C LYS A 384 15.18 12.26 19.22
N GLN A 385 14.00 12.87 19.23
CA GLN A 385 13.19 13.01 20.44
C GLN A 385 11.75 12.58 20.16
N CYS A 386 11.13 11.94 21.15
CA CYS A 386 9.70 11.72 21.21
C CYS A 386 9.09 12.53 22.35
N GLU A 387 7.77 12.75 22.29
CA GLU A 387 7.00 13.42 23.34
C GLU A 387 5.90 12.47 23.84
N ASP A 388 5.26 12.79 24.97
CA ASP A 388 4.08 12.05 25.42
C ASP A 388 2.99 12.12 24.34
N SER A 389 2.43 10.96 23.97
CA SER A 389 1.30 10.90 23.03
C SER A 389 0.17 11.78 23.55
N GLN A 390 -0.30 12.68 22.69
CA GLN A 390 -1.48 13.49 22.99
C GLN A 390 -2.78 12.73 22.71
N GLY A 391 -2.68 11.49 22.20
CA GLY A 391 -3.77 10.64 21.75
C GLY A 391 -4.54 11.23 20.57
N VAL A 392 -5.27 10.36 19.86
CA VAL A 392 -6.27 10.81 18.89
C VAL A 392 -7.69 10.79 19.47
N ASN A 393 -7.98 9.89 20.42
CA ASN A 393 -9.11 9.96 21.36
C ASN A 393 -8.90 9.00 22.54
N LYS A 394 -9.25 9.41 23.76
CA LYS A 394 -9.54 8.44 24.83
C LYS A 394 -10.96 7.96 24.59
N ASN A 395 -11.15 6.67 24.34
CA ASN A 395 -12.49 6.09 24.37
C ASN A 395 -13.08 6.36 25.76
N ALA A 396 -14.25 7.01 25.80
CA ALA A 396 -14.88 7.46 27.05
C ALA A 396 -15.24 6.29 27.98
N THR A 397 -15.49 5.11 27.41
CA THR A 397 -15.91 3.88 28.09
C THR A 397 -14.72 3.06 28.56
N THR A 398 -13.73 2.83 27.70
CA THR A 398 -12.57 1.97 28.02
C THR A 398 -11.41 2.74 28.65
N LYS A 399 -11.45 4.08 28.58
CA LYS A 399 -10.35 5.01 28.92
C LYS A 399 -9.04 4.72 28.17
N ARG A 400 -9.05 3.82 27.18
CA ARG A 400 -7.89 3.51 26.33
C ARG A 400 -7.78 4.53 25.21
N LEU A 401 -6.55 4.77 24.76
CA LEU A 401 -6.30 5.52 23.54
C LEU A 401 -6.73 4.63 22.37
N GLU A 402 -7.88 4.93 21.77
CA GLU A 402 -8.27 4.28 20.53
C GLU A 402 -7.49 4.92 19.40
N VAL A 403 -6.59 4.14 18.84
CA VAL A 403 -5.81 4.58 17.70
C VAL A 403 -6.49 4.05 16.46
N ILE A 404 -6.45 4.87 15.42
CA ILE A 404 -7.46 4.93 14.38
C ILE A 404 -7.27 3.87 13.28
N ASN A 405 -6.22 3.07 13.33
CA ASN A 405 -5.82 2.21 12.23
C ASN A 405 -5.14 0.90 12.66
N PRO A 406 -5.60 0.18 13.72
CA PRO A 406 -4.86 -0.97 14.25
C PRO A 406 -4.72 -2.12 13.25
N HIS A 407 -5.51 -2.12 12.16
CA HIS A 407 -5.59 -3.18 11.16
C HIS A 407 -5.69 -2.65 9.73
N ALA A 408 -5.04 -1.52 9.43
CA ALA A 408 -5.31 -0.84 8.18
C ALA A 408 -4.72 -1.57 6.96
N SER A 409 -5.60 -1.99 6.05
CA SER A 409 -5.27 -2.02 4.62
C SER A 409 -5.28 -0.58 4.10
N TRP A 410 -4.38 -0.25 3.18
CA TRP A 410 -4.24 1.10 2.65
C TRP A 410 -4.46 1.10 1.16
N GLN A 411 -5.30 2.01 0.67
CA GLN A 411 -5.64 2.15 -0.74
C GLN A 411 -5.21 3.51 -1.27
N TRP A 412 -4.65 3.49 -2.47
CA TRP A 412 -4.40 4.68 -3.27
C TRP A 412 -5.25 4.64 -4.52
N ASP A 413 -6.15 5.60 -4.69
CA ASP A 413 -6.94 5.77 -5.90
C ASP A 413 -6.26 6.81 -6.76
N SER A 414 -5.78 6.46 -7.95
CA SER A 414 -5.11 7.36 -8.89
C SER A 414 -5.95 7.55 -10.16
N PHE A 415 -6.04 8.78 -10.64
CA PHE A 415 -6.81 9.15 -11.83
C PHE A 415 -5.89 9.51 -13.01
N GLY A 416 -6.43 9.50 -14.24
CA GLY A 416 -5.66 9.75 -15.47
C GLY A 416 -4.97 11.13 -15.54
N ASP A 417 -5.37 12.09 -14.71
CA ASP A 417 -4.71 13.40 -14.58
C ASP A 417 -3.52 13.41 -13.60
N GLY A 418 -3.17 12.25 -13.03
CA GLY A 418 -2.06 12.08 -12.09
C GLY A 418 -2.37 12.42 -10.65
N THR A 419 -3.61 12.82 -10.39
CA THR A 419 -4.12 12.97 -9.03
C THR A 419 -4.24 11.61 -8.35
N ALA A 420 -4.14 11.63 -7.02
CA ALA A 420 -4.29 10.43 -6.22
C ALA A 420 -4.94 10.75 -4.87
N GLU A 421 -5.71 9.82 -4.33
CA GLU A 421 -6.30 9.88 -3.00
C GLU A 421 -5.81 8.70 -2.18
N VAL A 422 -5.82 8.82 -0.84
CA VAL A 422 -5.37 7.74 0.06
C VAL A 422 -6.41 7.47 1.14
N GLY A 423 -6.79 6.20 1.29
CA GLY A 423 -7.73 5.72 2.31
C GLY A 423 -7.15 4.58 3.15
N GLY A 424 -7.48 4.54 4.44
CA GLY A 424 -7.15 3.42 5.32
C GLY A 424 -8.41 2.68 5.77
N TYR A 425 -8.36 1.35 5.87
CA TYR A 425 -9.51 0.48 6.17
C TYR A 425 -9.18 -0.63 7.16
N ALA A 426 -9.98 -0.79 8.22
CA ALA A 426 -9.74 -1.81 9.26
C ALA A 426 -9.79 -3.22 8.71
N THR A 427 -10.68 -3.37 7.74
CA THR A 427 -10.95 -4.57 6.98
C THR A 427 -11.42 -4.10 5.61
N LEU A 428 -11.14 -4.87 4.59
CA LEU A 428 -11.68 -4.64 3.25
C LEU A 428 -13.06 -5.30 3.09
N LYS A 429 -13.91 -5.24 4.13
CA LYS A 429 -15.27 -5.80 4.07
C LYS A 429 -16.17 -4.91 3.22
N LEU A 430 -16.83 -5.49 2.20
CA LEU A 430 -17.76 -4.76 1.33
C LEU A 430 -19.17 -4.54 1.97
N PRO A 431 -19.84 -3.41 1.69
CA PRO A 431 -19.30 -2.21 1.04
C PRO A 431 -18.17 -1.62 1.89
N LEU A 432 -17.11 -1.14 1.25
CA LEU A 432 -15.96 -0.60 1.98
C LEU A 432 -16.43 0.51 2.91
N VAL A 433 -16.23 0.29 4.21
CA VAL A 433 -16.46 1.29 5.23
C VAL A 433 -15.10 1.89 5.54
N LEU A 434 -14.84 3.09 5.01
CA LEU A 434 -13.83 3.95 5.62
C LEU A 434 -14.15 3.98 7.10
N PHE A 435 -13.16 3.63 7.92
CA PHE A 435 -13.36 3.70 9.36
C PHE A 435 -13.97 5.07 9.70
N THR A 436 -15.21 5.09 10.14
CA THR A 436 -15.94 6.29 10.54
C THR A 436 -16.68 5.87 11.80
N ASP A 437 -16.62 6.69 12.84
CA ASP A 437 -17.27 6.40 14.12
C ASP A 437 -18.78 6.44 13.93
N GLY A 438 -19.39 5.34 13.49
CA GLY A 438 -20.85 5.09 13.52
C GLY A 438 -21.76 6.08 12.77
N ILE A 439 -21.24 7.12 12.13
CA ILE A 439 -22.01 8.06 11.32
C ILE A 439 -21.96 7.56 9.88
N SER A 440 -23.05 6.92 9.46
CA SER A 440 -23.41 6.52 8.10
C SER A 440 -22.38 6.93 7.03
N ALA A 441 -21.45 6.01 6.76
CA ALA A 441 -20.49 6.16 5.68
C ALA A 441 -21.25 6.42 4.36
N MET A 442 -20.76 7.37 3.56
CA MET A 442 -21.14 7.49 2.17
C MET A 442 -20.87 6.14 1.50
N VAL A 443 -21.95 5.47 1.09
CA VAL A 443 -21.89 4.23 0.33
C VAL A 443 -21.19 4.55 -0.99
N ILE A 444 -20.01 3.97 -1.22
CA ILE A 444 -19.47 3.87 -2.59
C ILE A 444 -20.39 2.88 -3.30
N LYS A 445 -21.41 3.42 -3.99
CA LYS A 445 -22.08 2.67 -5.04
C LYS A 445 -21.12 2.68 -6.23
N PRO A 446 -20.82 1.52 -6.83
CA PRO A 446 -20.27 1.50 -8.18
C PRO A 446 -21.26 2.31 -9.05
N GLY A 447 -20.83 3.45 -9.60
CA GLY A 447 -21.67 4.25 -10.50
C GLY A 447 -22.31 5.55 -10.02
N GLY A 448 -21.98 6.08 -8.85
CA GLY A 448 -22.38 7.45 -8.52
C GLY A 448 -21.43 8.48 -9.14
N PRO A 449 -21.90 9.69 -9.55
CA PRO A 449 -20.98 10.81 -9.73
C PRO A 449 -20.21 10.96 -8.43
N LEU A 450 -18.87 10.91 -8.49
CA LEU A 450 -17.96 10.88 -7.33
C LEU A 450 -18.40 11.94 -6.30
N GLY A 451 -19.18 11.49 -5.31
CA GLY A 451 -19.73 12.36 -4.28
C GLY A 451 -18.55 12.86 -3.48
N ARG A 452 -18.45 14.19 -3.29
CA ARG A 452 -17.33 14.86 -2.64
C ARG A 452 -16.85 14.08 -1.43
N ARG A 453 -15.74 13.38 -1.63
CA ARG A 453 -15.02 12.64 -0.62
C ARG A 453 -14.30 13.65 0.28
N ALA A 454 -13.99 13.27 1.52
CA ALA A 454 -13.00 14.01 2.30
C ALA A 454 -11.62 13.55 1.80
N VAL A 455 -11.10 14.25 0.80
CA VAL A 455 -10.00 13.81 -0.06
C VAL A 455 -8.98 14.91 -0.21
N TRP A 456 -7.72 14.49 -0.37
CA TRP A 456 -6.67 15.35 -0.88
C TRP A 456 -6.34 14.95 -2.31
N GLU A 457 -6.30 15.96 -3.18
CA GLU A 457 -5.92 15.83 -4.58
C GLU A 457 -4.43 16.23 -4.71
N PHE A 458 -3.62 15.34 -5.28
CA PHE A 458 -2.29 15.72 -5.77
C PHE A 458 -2.41 16.20 -7.20
N ASP A 459 -1.72 17.23 -7.64
CA ASP A 459 -1.61 17.44 -9.08
C ASP A 459 -0.71 16.37 -9.74
N LYS A 460 -0.64 16.41 -11.06
CA LYS A 460 0.25 15.57 -11.88
C LYS A 460 1.72 15.66 -11.49
N ASP A 461 2.16 16.83 -11.02
CA ASP A 461 3.53 17.09 -10.57
C ASP A 461 3.73 16.62 -9.12
N GLY A 462 2.63 16.21 -8.51
CA GLY A 462 2.61 15.67 -7.19
C GLY A 462 2.51 16.69 -6.07
N ASN A 463 2.31 17.96 -6.41
CA ASN A 463 2.06 19.00 -5.45
C ASN A 463 0.65 18.87 -4.90
N GLU A 464 0.45 19.46 -3.73
CA GLU A 464 -0.85 19.55 -3.12
C GLU A 464 -1.71 20.58 -3.86
N ILE A 465 -2.92 20.19 -4.29
CA ILE A 465 -3.89 21.15 -4.83
C ILE A 465 -4.60 21.79 -3.63
N THR A 466 -4.13 22.97 -3.20
CA THR A 466 -4.82 23.72 -2.14
C THR A 466 -6.12 24.29 -2.69
N GLY A 467 -7.24 23.64 -2.42
CA GLY A 467 -8.55 24.22 -2.65
C GLY A 467 -8.74 25.42 -1.73
N ASN A 468 -8.69 26.65 -2.28
CA ASN A 468 -9.29 27.79 -1.62
C ASN A 468 -10.76 27.43 -1.40
N GLU A 469 -11.19 27.32 -0.15
CA GLU A 469 -12.61 27.25 0.19
C GLU A 469 -13.29 28.51 -0.38
N SER A 470 -13.82 28.41 -1.59
CA SER A 470 -14.82 29.35 -2.06
C SER A 470 -16.02 29.15 -1.15
N LYS A 471 -16.25 30.13 -0.27
CA LYS A 471 -17.46 30.19 0.56
C LYS A 471 -18.65 29.90 -0.36
N PRO A 472 -19.53 28.95 -0.02
CA PRO A 472 -20.71 28.72 -0.83
C PRO A 472 -21.52 30.01 -0.87
N SER A 473 -21.70 30.57 -2.06
CA SER A 473 -22.66 31.65 -2.28
C SER A 473 -24.04 31.18 -1.80
N PRO A 474 -24.78 32.00 -1.05
CA PRO A 474 -26.09 31.61 -0.55
C PRO A 474 -27.03 31.35 -1.73
N VAL A 475 -27.44 30.09 -1.88
CA VAL A 475 -28.50 29.70 -2.81
C VAL A 475 -29.78 30.38 -2.34
N THR A 476 -30.19 31.42 -3.05
CA THR A 476 -31.45 32.11 -2.80
C THR A 476 -32.58 31.23 -3.35
N VAL A 477 -33.26 30.49 -2.47
CA VAL A 477 -34.46 29.74 -2.83
C VAL A 477 -35.59 30.74 -3.11
N ARG A 478 -35.88 30.97 -4.40
CA ARG A 478 -37.08 31.68 -4.83
C ARG A 478 -38.29 30.76 -4.67
N THR A 479 -39.05 30.95 -3.60
CA THR A 479 -40.39 30.38 -3.45
C THR A 479 -41.36 31.12 -4.37
N LYS A 480 -41.87 30.45 -5.41
CA LYS A 480 -43.05 30.91 -6.16
C LYS A 480 -44.31 30.47 -5.41
N SER A 481 -44.99 31.42 -4.79
CA SER A 481 -46.38 31.26 -4.36
C SER A 481 -47.32 31.52 -5.54
N ARG A 482 -48.29 30.63 -5.77
CA ARG A 482 -49.37 30.85 -6.73
C ARG A 482 -50.68 30.49 -6.03
N ALA A 483 -51.57 31.48 -5.90
CA ALA A 483 -52.92 31.31 -5.38
C ALA A 483 -53.97 31.76 -6.40
N SER A 484 -54.99 30.92 -6.53
CA SER A 484 -56.39 31.16 -6.96
C SER A 484 -56.67 31.69 -8.37
N ARG A 485 -57.48 30.95 -9.15
CA ARG A 485 -58.96 30.97 -9.08
C ARG A 485 -59.55 29.91 -10.04
N GLN A 486 -60.55 29.19 -9.52
CA GLN A 486 -61.58 28.41 -10.23
C GLN A 486 -62.60 29.38 -10.89
N PRO A 487 -63.54 28.97 -11.78
CA PRO A 487 -64.48 27.85 -11.54
C PRO A 487 -65.03 27.03 -12.75
N ALA A 488 -65.48 25.79 -12.42
CA ALA A 488 -66.75 25.11 -12.76
C ALA A 488 -67.08 24.82 -14.26
N ALA A 489 -67.70 23.72 -14.72
CA ALA A 489 -68.49 22.59 -14.19
C ALA A 489 -68.52 21.47 -15.30
N PRO A 490 -69.44 20.48 -15.37
CA PRO A 490 -69.43 19.22 -14.62
C PRO A 490 -69.66 17.97 -15.58
N PRO A 491 -70.31 16.85 -15.22
CA PRO A 491 -69.64 15.53 -15.20
C PRO A 491 -70.36 14.38 -15.95
N LEU A 492 -69.64 13.36 -16.43
CA LEU A 492 -70.20 12.05 -16.84
C LEU A 492 -69.08 10.99 -16.65
N SER A 493 -69.12 10.06 -15.68
CA SER A 493 -69.97 8.88 -15.46
C SER A 493 -69.31 7.57 -15.96
N PHE A 494 -69.08 6.61 -15.03
CA PHE A 494 -69.04 5.13 -15.17
C PHE A 494 -68.00 4.54 -16.15
N GLN A 495 -67.36 3.36 -16.04
CA GLN A 495 -67.52 2.08 -15.32
C GLN A 495 -66.15 1.35 -15.45
N ARG A 496 -65.57 0.77 -14.39
CA ARG A 496 -65.43 -0.68 -14.10
C ARG A 496 -64.84 -1.61 -15.19
N LEU A 497 -63.81 -2.33 -14.71
CA LEU A 497 -63.55 -3.79 -14.78
C LEU A 497 -62.88 -4.45 -16.01
N GLN A 498 -61.87 -5.27 -15.63
CA GLN A 498 -61.53 -6.63 -16.10
C GLN A 498 -60.95 -6.80 -17.52
N GLN A 499 -59.70 -7.27 -17.65
CA GLN A 499 -59.20 -8.66 -17.62
C GLN A 499 -59.29 -9.38 -18.99
N PHE A 500 -58.15 -10.01 -19.33
CA PHE A 500 -57.89 -11.01 -20.37
C PHE A 500 -58.03 -10.59 -21.85
N PHE A 501 -56.89 -10.57 -22.57
CA PHE A 501 -56.34 -11.77 -23.22
C PHE A 501 -54.83 -11.82 -23.07
#